data_AF-A0A517U2A9-F1
#
_entry.id   AF-A0A517U2A9-F1
#
_cell.length_a   1.000
_cell.length_b   1.000
_cell.length_c   1.000
_cell.angle_alpha   90.00
_cell.angle_beta   90.00
_cell.angle_gamma   90.00
#
_symmetry.space_group_name_H-M   'P 1'
#
loop_
_entity.id
_entity.type
_entity.pdbx_description
1 polymer ?
#
loop_
_entity_poly.entity_id
_entity_poly.type
_entity_poly.pdbx_seq_one_letter_code
_entity_poly.pdbx_strand_id
1 'polypeptide(L)' 'MDSMQVEVVRRHLRLDGVQYELTALREAGGDYQATWRCPKCQVGGASLLAYPRPNAALDWAQNCATSHERQVHAS' A
#
# COMPACT_ATOMS: atom_id res chain seq x y z
N MET A 1 16.19 22.63 12.95
CA MET A 1 15.61 21.28 12.84
C MET A 1 14.48 21.40 11.85
N ASP A 2 14.72 21.03 10.60
CA ASP A 2 13.65 20.97 9.60
C ASP A 2 12.59 19.98 10.10
N SER A 3 11.34 20.44 10.18
CA SER A 3 10.19 19.59 10.42
C SER A 3 10.14 18.58 9.28
N MET A 4 10.57 17.35 9.54
CA MET A 4 10.48 16.25 8.59
C MET A 4 9.01 16.10 8.18
N GLN A 5 8.66 16.58 6.99
CA GLN A 5 7.30 16.48 6.48
C GLN A 5 7.01 15.00 6.21
N VAL A 6 6.19 14.41 7.07
CA VAL A 6 5.69 13.06 6.89
C VAL A 6 4.67 13.10 5.76
N GLU A 7 5.08 12.67 4.57
CA GLU A 7 4.17 12.50 3.44
C GLU A 7 3.47 11.14 3.56
N VAL A 8 2.13 11.15 3.59
CA VAL A 8 1.33 9.93 3.58
C VAL A 8 0.33 10.01 2.45
N VAL A 9 0.49 9.15 1.45
CA VAL A 9 -0.47 9.00 0.36
C VAL A 9 -1.32 7.77 0.64
N ARG A 10 -2.64 7.92 0.60
CA ARG A 10 -3.60 6.83 0.78
C ARG A 10 -4.44 6.66 -0.49
N ARG A 11 -4.72 5.41 -0.84
CA ARG A 11 -5.59 5.04 -1.96
C ARG A 11 -6.50 3.89 -1.53
N HIS A 12 -7.74 3.92 -1.98
CA HIS A 12 -8.62 2.76 -1.89
C HIS A 12 -8.68 2.06 -3.24
N LEU A 13 -8.55 0.74 -3.23
CA LEU A 13 -8.70 -0.11 -4.40
C LEU A 13 -9.92 -1.01 -4.19
N ARG A 14 -10.90 -0.96 -5.09
CA ARG A 14 -12.08 -1.82 -5.01
C ARG A 14 -11.93 -2.99 -5.98
N LEU A 15 -11.95 -4.22 -5.46
CA LEU A 15 -11.92 -5.47 -6.22
C LEU A 15 -13.08 -6.35 -5.75
N ASP A 16 -13.95 -6.79 -6.65
CA ASP A 16 -15.08 -7.70 -6.39
C ASP A 16 -15.88 -7.42 -5.10
N GLY A 17 -16.14 -6.12 -4.84
CA GLY A 17 -16.88 -5.65 -3.68
C GLY A 17 -16.08 -5.50 -2.39
N VAL A 18 -14.81 -5.92 -2.35
CA VAL A 18 -13.86 -5.67 -1.27
C VAL A 18 -13.13 -4.35 -1.52
N GLN A 19 -13.10 -3.47 -0.51
CA GLN A 19 -12.35 -2.21 -0.56
C GLN A 19 -11.02 -2.36 0.18
N TYR A 20 -9.93 -2.53 -0.56
CA TYR A 20 -8.58 -2.58 -0.02
C TYR A 20 -8.08 -1.17 0.32
N GLU A 21 -7.31 -1.09 1.39
CA GLU A 21 -6.60 0.13 1.79
C GLU A 21 -5.15 0.01 1.35
N LEU A 22 -4.66 0.99 0.58
CA LEU A 22 -3.26 1.07 0.14
C LEU A 22 -2.66 2.36 0.69
N THR A 23 -1.44 2.30 1.20
CA THR A 23 -0.74 3.51 1.64
C THR A 23 0.72 3.52 1.22
N ALA A 24 1.25 4.72 1.02
CA ALA A 24 2.66 5.02 0.81
C ALA A 24 3.05 6.10 1.83
N LEU A 25 3.89 5.74 2.79
CA LEU A 25 4.41 6.62 3.84
C LEU A 25 5.87 6.94 3.51
N ARG A 26 6.22 8.23 3.39
CA ARG A 26 7.61 8.65 3.18
C ARG A 26 8.38 8.57 4.50
N GLU A 27 9.44 7.79 4.49
CA GLU A 27 10.36 7.62 5.61
C GLU A 27 11.44 8.70 5.62
N ALA A 28 12.15 8.83 6.76
CA ALA A 28 13.21 9.82 6.96
C ALA A 28 14.34 9.76 5.91
N GLY A 29 14.56 8.60 5.30
CA GLY A 29 15.55 8.38 4.24
C GLY A 29 15.11 8.76 2.83
N GLY A 30 13.86 9.22 2.65
CA GLY A 30 13.27 9.50 1.34
C GLY A 30 12.68 8.27 0.64
N ASP A 31 12.86 7.08 1.23
CA ASP A 31 12.20 5.84 0.85
C ASP A 31 10.71 5.88 1.21
N TYR A 32 9.95 4.94 0.64
CA TYR A 32 8.53 4.80 0.95
C TYR A 32 8.22 3.45 1.55
N GLN A 33 7.59 3.46 2.73
CA GLN A 33 6.89 2.29 3.24
C GLN A 33 5.56 2.15 2.51
N ALA A 34 5.46 1.11 1.69
CA ALA A 34 4.24 0.69 1.01
C ALA A 34 3.47 -0.28 1.90
N THR A 35 2.15 -0.09 2.05
CA THR A 35 1.29 -1.06 2.74
C THR A 35 0.00 -1.31 1.97
N TRP A 36 -0.53 -2.53 2.12
CA TRP A 36 -1.87 -2.89 1.67
C TRP A 36 -2.60 -3.66 2.78
N ARG A 37 -3.93 -3.50 2.85
CA ARG A 37 -4.80 -4.20 3.79
C ARG A 37 -6.10 -4.65 3.13
N CYS A 38 -6.47 -5.90 3.37
CA CYS A 38 -7.80 -6.44 3.09
C CYS A 38 -8.66 -6.38 4.37
N PRO A 39 -9.70 -5.53 4.45
CA PRO A 39 -10.55 -5.47 5.63
C PRO A 39 -11.48 -6.69 5.78
N LYS A 40 -11.75 -7.43 4.70
CA LYS A 40 -12.57 -8.66 4.76
C LYS A 40 -11.81 -9.81 5.44
N CYS A 41 -10.55 -10.01 5.07
CA CYS A 41 -9.69 -11.06 5.63
C CYS A 41 -8.94 -10.64 6.90
N GLN A 42 -8.90 -9.33 7.21
CA GLN A 42 -8.04 -8.77 8.27
C GLN A 42 -6.55 -9.14 8.09
N VAL A 43 -6.09 -9.23 6.84
CA VAL A 43 -4.68 -9.46 6.48
C VAL A 43 -4.12 -8.27 5.71
N GLY A 44 -2.80 -8.14 5.72
CA GLY A 44 -2.10 -7.11 4.97
C GLY A 44 -0.60 -7.38 4.93
N GLY A 45 0.11 -6.51 4.21
CA GLY A 45 1.55 -6.57 4.09
C GLY A 45 2.15 -5.19 3.97
N ALA A 46 3.41 -5.09 4.36
CA ALA A 46 4.20 -3.88 4.28
C ALA A 46 5.56 -4.17 3.63
N SER A 47 6.08 -3.22 2.88
CA SER A 47 7.44 -3.28 2.33
C SER A 47 8.05 -1.88 2.28
N LEU A 48 9.34 -1.80 2.58
CA LEU A 48 10.12 -0.58 2.36
C LEU A 48 10.67 -0.61 0.94
N LEU A 49 10.29 0.38 0.14
CA LEU A 49 10.81 0.55 -1.21
C LEU A 49 11.83 1.67 -1.23
N ALA A 50 13.06 1.33 -1.65
CA ALA A 50 14.15 2.27 -1.91
C ALA A 50 13.90 3.05 -3.22
N TYR A 51 12.78 3.76 -3.27
CA TYR A 51 12.30 4.52 -4.42
C TYR A 51 11.72 5.85 -3.95
N PRO A 52 12.15 6.99 -4.49
CA PRO A 52 11.74 8.30 -3.99
C PRO A 52 10.37 8.75 -4.53
N ARG A 53 9.47 7.81 -4.88
CA ARG A 53 8.18 8.13 -5.51
C ARG A 53 7.03 7.36 -4.85
N PRO A 54 5.97 8.03 -4.39
CA PRO A 54 4.84 7.37 -3.73
C PRO A 54 4.09 6.42 -4.67
N ASN A 55 4.07 6.71 -5.98
CA ASN A 55 3.39 5.85 -6.96
C ASN A 55 3.98 4.45 -7.04
N ALA A 56 5.31 4.30 -6.94
CA ALA A 56 5.94 2.98 -6.95
C ALA A 56 5.51 2.13 -5.72
N ALA A 57 5.39 2.78 -4.57
CA ALA A 57 4.85 2.17 -3.35
C ALA A 57 3.39 1.76 -3.49
N LEU A 58 2.56 2.63 -4.07
CA LEU A 58 1.15 2.31 -4.33
C LEU A 58 0.98 1.20 -5.37
N ASP A 59 1.83 1.14 -6.40
CA ASP A 59 1.79 0.09 -7.42
C ASP A 59 2.18 -1.28 -6.82
N TRP A 60 3.21 -1.31 -5.98
CA TRP A 60 3.54 -2.52 -5.20
C TRP A 60 2.36 -2.97 -4.33
N ALA A 61 1.79 -2.05 -3.55
CA ALA A 61 0.66 -2.34 -2.67
C ALA A 61 -0.57 -2.86 -3.45
N GLN A 62 -0.86 -2.23 -4.58
CA GLN A 62 -1.94 -2.62 -5.49
C GLN A 62 -1.70 -4.01 -6.10
N ASN A 63 -0.47 -4.33 -6.50
CA ASN A 63 -0.13 -5.65 -7.02
C ASN A 63 -0.31 -6.75 -5.96
N CYS A 64 0.11 -6.49 -4.73
CA CYS A 64 -0.11 -7.42 -3.62
C CYS A 64 -1.60 -7.61 -3.30
N ALA A 65 -2.38 -6.52 -3.21
CA ALA A 65 -3.83 -6.58 -2.98
C ALA A 65 -4.54 -7.34 -4.11
N THR A 66 -4.17 -7.10 -5.36
CA THR A 66 -4.72 -7.81 -6.53
C THR A 66 -4.36 -9.29 -6.52
N SER A 67 -3.12 -9.63 -6.15
CA SER A 67 -2.69 -11.03 -6.01
C SER A 67 -3.47 -11.73 -4.89
N HIS A 68 -3.67 -11.07 -3.75
CA HIS A 68 -4.48 -11.59 -2.65
C HIS A 68 -5.92 -11.86 -3.10
N GLU A 69 -6.59 -10.89 -3.74
CA GLU A 69 -7.94 -11.06 -4.27
C GLU A 69 -8.04 -12.30 -5.17
N ARG A 70 -7.11 -12.43 -6.13
CA ARG A 70 -7.11 -13.54 -7.09
C ARG A 70 -6.90 -14.91 -6.45
N GLN A 71 -6.21 -14.98 -5.32
CA GLN A 71 -5.91 -16.25 -4.65
C GLN A 71 -6.93 -16.62 -3.58
N VAL A 72 -7.59 -15.62 -2.96
CA VAL A 72 -8.41 -15.80 -1.75
C VAL A 72 -9.90 -15.55 -2.01
N HIS A 73 -10.25 -14.75 -3.03
CA HIS A 73 -11.61 -14.28 -3.26
C HIS A 73 -12.14 -14.56 -4.67
N ALA A 74 -11.27 -14.65 -5.68
CA ALA A 74 -11.68 -15.09 -7.01
C ALA A 74 -12.25 -16.52 -6.92
N SER A 75 -13.52 -16.66 -7.27
CA SER A 75 -14.29 -17.91 -7.27
C SER A 75 -14.30 -18.52 -8.67
#